data_AF-A0A803MRB3-F1
#
_entry.id   AF-A0A803MRB3-F1
#
_cell.length_a   1.000
_cell.length_b   1.000
_cell.length_c   1.000
_cell.angle_alpha   90.00
_cell.angle_beta   90.00
_cell.angle_gamma   90.00
#
_symmetry.space_group_name_H-M   'P 1'
#
loop_
_entity.id
_entity.type
_entity.pdbx_description
1 polymer ?
#
loop_
_entity_poly.entity_id
_entity_poly.type
_entity_poly.pdbx_seq_one_letter_code
_entity_poly.pdbx_strand_id
1 'polypeptide(L)'
;MNTSTDIITGTNQKKGVFWKRVLDAYDAATESNADEISLRTISSFKGRWMRISEAVLKWCGSYDKARERKGSGYNEDDVIQEAHKIHENSFGRFTFYEEWIQLRNRTNSGSGSSGKRTRDEGDNSSPTTPTSVGVGDERVARAEGIKKAKSRLKGKAPSSKAFKELETFNSRLQLLGDSMNVSNEAEMKRLEIQERKEARKQRKIELEQYRINWEQLSRLEQKVNREQWEDEMIVILRNSIQRFNNDA
;
A
#
# COMPACT_ATOMS: atom_id res chain seq x y z
N MET A 1 5.35 4.20 5.19
CA MET A 1 4.28 4.91 4.46
C MET A 1 3.30 5.53 5.46
N ASN A 2 3.33 6.85 5.61
CA ASN A 2 2.48 7.64 6.51
C ASN A 2 1.33 8.38 5.77
N THR A 3 0.93 7.90 4.59
CA THR A 3 -0.08 8.56 3.75
C THR A 3 -1.49 8.51 4.33
N SER A 4 -1.71 7.72 5.39
CA SER A 4 -2.99 7.62 6.12
C SER A 4 -2.96 8.26 7.51
N THR A 5 -1.80 8.75 7.99
CA THR A 5 -1.65 9.36 9.33
C THR A 5 -1.68 10.88 9.29
N ASP A 6 -1.80 11.47 8.09
CA ASP A 6 -1.74 12.90 7.89
C ASP A 6 -3.10 13.55 8.24
N ILE A 7 -3.15 14.22 9.39
CA ILE A 7 -4.35 14.81 10.01
C ILE A 7 -5.01 15.83 9.08
N ILE A 8 -4.23 16.43 8.17
CA ILE A 8 -4.66 17.43 7.17
C ILE A 8 -5.49 16.77 6.05
N THR A 9 -5.36 15.46 5.87
CA THR A 9 -5.99 14.73 4.79
C THR A 9 -7.23 13.98 5.28
N GLY A 10 -8.37 14.68 5.29
CA GLY A 10 -9.63 14.18 5.83
C GLY A 10 -10.16 12.87 5.22
N THR A 11 -11.02 12.20 5.98
CA THR A 11 -11.67 10.88 5.74
C THR A 11 -12.44 10.76 4.40
N ASN A 12 -12.66 11.86 3.66
CA ASN A 12 -13.46 11.91 2.42
C ASN A 12 -12.63 12.12 1.14
N GLN A 13 -11.48 11.44 1.00
CA GLN A 13 -10.75 11.48 -0.26
C GLN A 13 -11.40 10.62 -1.35
N LYS A 14 -11.49 11.18 -2.56
CA LYS A 14 -11.80 10.39 -3.76
C LYS A 14 -10.71 9.34 -3.93
N LYS A 15 -11.11 8.08 -4.11
CA LYS A 15 -10.20 6.91 -4.22
C LYS A 15 -9.03 7.15 -5.19
N GLY A 16 -9.27 7.79 -6.34
CA GLY A 16 -8.22 8.10 -7.32
C GLY A 16 -7.14 9.04 -6.79
N VAL A 17 -7.51 10.04 -5.98
CA VAL A 17 -6.58 11.02 -5.40
C VAL A 17 -5.68 10.34 -4.36
N PHE A 18 -6.24 9.44 -3.54
CA PHE A 18 -5.47 8.67 -2.58
C PHE A 18 -4.38 7.84 -3.27
N TRP A 19 -4.76 7.05 -4.28
CA TRP A 19 -3.80 6.18 -4.96
C TRP A 19 -2.76 6.96 -5.76
N LYS A 20 -3.12 8.14 -6.28
CA LYS A 20 -2.15 9.03 -6.91
C LYS A 20 -1.08 9.48 -5.90
N ARG A 21 -1.47 9.90 -4.69
CA ARG A 21 -0.50 10.26 -3.64
C ARG A 21 0.37 9.10 -3.20
N VAL A 22 -0.16 7.89 -3.19
CA VAL A 22 0.63 6.67 -2.91
C VAL A 22 1.68 6.45 -4.00
N LEU A 23 1.33 6.67 -5.27
CA LEU A 23 2.28 6.63 -6.39
C LEU A 23 3.31 7.77 -6.27
N ASP A 24 2.87 9.02 -6.09
CA ASP A 24 3.77 10.18 -5.98
C ASP A 24 4.78 10.00 -4.82
N ALA A 25 4.34 9.46 -3.67
CA ALA A 25 5.21 9.18 -2.54
C ALA A 25 6.17 8.00 -2.78
N TYR A 26 5.78 7.03 -3.61
CA TYR A 26 6.67 5.96 -4.03
C TYR A 26 7.72 6.48 -5.01
N ASP A 27 7.30 7.25 -6.01
CA ASP A 27 8.18 7.83 -7.02
C ASP A 27 9.24 8.72 -6.36
N ALA A 28 8.85 9.57 -5.40
CA ALA A 28 9.78 10.36 -4.60
C ALA A 28 10.78 9.49 -3.80
N ALA A 29 10.38 8.30 -3.36
CA ALA A 29 11.29 7.37 -2.70
C ALA A 29 12.22 6.66 -3.71
N THR A 30 11.73 6.38 -4.93
CA THR A 30 12.53 5.75 -5.99
C THR A 30 13.63 6.65 -6.55
N GLU A 31 13.44 7.97 -6.54
CA GLU A 31 14.48 8.93 -6.96
C GLU A 31 15.77 8.78 -6.13
N SER A 32 15.68 8.27 -4.90
CA SER A 32 16.83 7.99 -4.04
C SER A 32 17.49 6.62 -4.25
N ASN A 33 16.84 5.68 -4.95
CA ASN A 33 17.26 4.28 -5.11
C ASN A 33 16.79 3.69 -6.46
N ALA A 34 17.16 4.33 -7.57
CA ALA A 34 16.64 4.00 -8.91
C ALA A 34 17.01 2.58 -9.40
N ASP A 35 18.13 2.03 -8.94
CA ASP A 35 18.62 0.71 -9.38
C ASP A 35 17.97 -0.48 -8.66
N GLU A 36 17.34 -0.26 -7.49
CA GLU A 36 16.74 -1.31 -6.66
C GLU A 36 15.21 -1.35 -6.77
N ILE A 37 14.58 -0.27 -7.20
CA ILE A 37 13.12 -0.09 -7.14
C ILE A 37 12.52 0.14 -8.53
N SER A 38 11.86 -0.88 -9.08
CA SER A 38 11.19 -0.79 -10.39
C SER A 38 10.00 0.17 -10.40
N LEU A 39 9.76 0.79 -11.57
CA LEU A 39 8.58 1.61 -11.84
C LEU A 39 7.30 0.80 -11.60
N ARG A 40 6.34 1.37 -10.88
CA ARG A 40 5.07 0.73 -10.55
C ARG A 40 3.88 1.62 -10.91
N THR A 41 2.81 1.00 -11.37
CA THR A 41 1.54 1.68 -11.63
C THR A 41 0.68 1.74 -10.36
N ILE A 42 -0.27 2.68 -10.30
CA ILE A 42 -1.33 2.72 -9.27
C ILE A 42 -2.03 1.37 -9.12
N SER A 43 -2.26 0.70 -10.24
CA SER A 43 -2.94 -0.57 -10.29
C SER A 43 -2.08 -1.72 -9.74
N SER A 44 -0.75 -1.65 -9.86
CA SER A 44 0.20 -2.53 -9.16
C SER A 44 0.12 -2.37 -7.63
N PHE A 45 0.06 -1.13 -7.12
CA PHE A 45 -0.08 -0.86 -5.68
C PHE A 45 -1.39 -1.40 -5.13
N LYS A 46 -2.50 -1.15 -5.84
CA LYS A 46 -3.80 -1.72 -5.48
C LYS A 46 -3.73 -3.24 -5.40
N GLY A 47 -3.22 -3.91 -6.42
CA GLY A 47 -3.09 -5.37 -6.42
C GLY A 47 -2.26 -5.90 -5.25
N ARG A 48 -1.11 -5.26 -4.95
CA ARG A 48 -0.29 -5.62 -3.78
C ARG A 48 -1.03 -5.40 -2.47
N TRP A 49 -1.70 -4.26 -2.32
CA TRP A 49 -2.51 -3.93 -1.14
C TRP A 49 -3.60 -4.97 -0.91
N MET A 50 -4.29 -5.43 -1.96
CA MET A 50 -5.33 -6.44 -1.84
C MET A 50 -4.78 -7.75 -1.25
N ARG A 51 -3.67 -8.26 -1.78
CA ARG A 51 -3.04 -9.50 -1.29
C ARG A 51 -2.59 -9.39 0.16
N ILE A 52 -1.98 -8.26 0.53
CA ILE A 52 -1.56 -8.00 1.92
C ILE A 52 -2.80 -7.93 2.82
N SER A 53 -3.85 -7.21 2.40
CA SER A 53 -5.08 -7.06 3.16
C SER A 53 -5.75 -8.41 3.42
N GLU A 54 -5.81 -9.27 2.41
CA GLU A 54 -6.35 -10.62 2.53
C GLU A 54 -5.54 -11.46 3.52
N ALA A 55 -4.22 -11.47 3.41
CA ALA A 55 -3.34 -12.22 4.32
C ALA A 55 -3.49 -11.73 5.78
N VAL A 56 -3.52 -10.41 6.00
CA VAL A 56 -3.70 -9.81 7.32
C VAL A 56 -5.09 -10.14 7.89
N LEU A 57 -6.13 -10.18 7.06
CA LEU A 57 -7.48 -10.49 7.51
C LEU A 57 -7.62 -11.96 7.95
N LYS A 58 -7.01 -12.89 7.20
CA LYS A 58 -6.90 -14.30 7.59
C LYS A 58 -6.14 -14.46 8.90
N TRP A 59 -5.02 -13.73 9.05
CA TRP A 59 -4.27 -13.67 10.30
C TRP A 59 -5.12 -13.18 11.48
N CYS A 60 -5.86 -12.09 11.32
CA CYS A 60 -6.75 -11.58 12.38
C CYS A 60 -7.80 -12.61 12.79
N GLY A 61 -8.39 -13.32 11.83
CA GLY A 61 -9.33 -14.40 12.11
C GLY A 61 -8.71 -15.57 12.89
N SER A 62 -7.46 -15.96 12.56
CA SER A 62 -6.72 -16.97 13.33
C SER A 62 -6.37 -16.50 14.73
N TYR A 63 -5.97 -15.23 14.88
CA TYR A 63 -5.70 -14.61 16.17
C TYR A 63 -6.95 -14.53 17.06
N ASP A 64 -8.10 -14.15 16.51
CA ASP A 64 -9.36 -14.12 17.25
C ASP A 64 -9.78 -15.52 17.72
N LYS A 65 -9.64 -16.54 16.87
CA LYS A 65 -9.87 -17.95 17.25
C LYS A 65 -8.93 -18.40 18.38
N ALA A 66 -7.65 -18.02 18.32
CA ALA A 66 -6.69 -18.32 19.38
C ALA A 66 -7.10 -17.65 20.71
N ARG A 67 -7.60 -16.41 20.64
CA ARG A 67 -8.10 -15.68 21.82
C ARG A 67 -9.38 -16.28 22.41
N GLU A 68 -10.27 -16.80 21.58
CA GLU A 68 -11.50 -17.46 22.04
C GLU A 68 -11.20 -18.77 22.79
N ARG A 69 -10.14 -19.48 22.40
CA ARG A 69 -9.67 -20.69 23.09
C ARG A 69 -9.02 -20.40 24.45
N LYS A 70 -8.86 -19.13 24.82
CA LYS A 70 -8.11 -18.74 26.02
C LYS A 70 -8.92 -18.98 27.30
N GLY A 71 -8.35 -19.76 28.22
CA GLY A 71 -8.77 -19.86 29.62
C GLY A 71 -7.93 -18.98 30.56
N SER A 72 -8.24 -18.98 31.85
CA SER A 72 -7.41 -18.33 32.87
C SER A 72 -6.00 -18.92 32.89
N GLY A 73 -4.95 -18.10 32.75
CA GLY A 73 -3.55 -18.52 32.88
C GLY A 73 -2.69 -18.37 31.62
N TYR A 74 -3.29 -18.15 30.44
CA TYR A 74 -2.52 -17.90 29.22
C TYR A 74 -1.94 -16.48 29.22
N ASN A 75 -0.71 -16.32 28.73
CA ASN A 75 -0.10 -15.02 28.44
C ASN A 75 -0.50 -14.54 27.00
N GLU A 76 0.04 -13.41 26.52
CA GLU A 76 -0.24 -12.94 25.15
C GLU A 76 0.59 -13.71 24.10
N ASP A 77 1.81 -14.11 24.43
CA ASP A 77 2.69 -14.87 23.54
C ASP A 77 2.12 -16.25 23.21
N ASP A 78 1.45 -16.90 24.17
CA ASP A 78 0.76 -18.18 24.00
C ASP A 78 -0.37 -18.05 22.96
N VAL A 79 -1.09 -16.91 22.97
CA VAL A 79 -2.14 -16.61 21.99
C VAL A 79 -1.52 -16.43 20.61
N ILE A 80 -0.39 -15.73 20.51
CA ILE A 80 0.31 -15.53 19.24
C ILE A 80 0.79 -16.87 18.67
N GLN A 81 1.41 -17.72 19.48
CA GLN A 81 1.87 -19.04 19.05
C GLN A 81 0.70 -19.90 18.58
N GLU A 82 -0.42 -19.90 19.30
CA GLU A 82 -1.62 -20.63 18.90
C GLU A 82 -2.23 -20.04 17.60
N ALA A 83 -2.21 -18.71 17.43
CA ALA A 83 -2.65 -18.07 16.20
C ALA A 83 -1.80 -18.47 14.99
N HIS A 84 -0.48 -18.58 15.15
CA HIS A 84 0.42 -19.11 14.12
C HIS A 84 0.08 -20.54 13.75
N LYS A 85 -0.14 -21.42 14.73
CA LYS A 85 -0.55 -22.81 14.48
C LYS A 85 -1.88 -22.88 13.72
N ILE A 86 -2.88 -22.11 14.15
CA ILE A 86 -4.19 -22.06 13.48
C ILE A 86 -4.07 -21.55 12.04
N HIS A 87 -3.28 -20.50 11.82
CA HIS A 87 -3.06 -19.92 10.50
C HIS A 87 -2.28 -20.86 9.59
N GLU A 88 -1.21 -21.49 10.08
CA GLU A 88 -0.40 -22.42 9.31
C GLU A 88 -1.20 -23.64 8.86
N ASN A 89 -2.01 -24.20 9.76
CA ASN A 89 -2.89 -25.32 9.44
C ASN A 89 -3.98 -24.99 8.41
N SER A 90 -4.38 -23.72 8.27
CA SER A 90 -5.51 -23.32 7.41
C SER A 90 -5.09 -22.61 6.12
N PHE A 91 -4.01 -21.83 6.18
CA PHE A 91 -3.63 -20.83 5.17
C PHE A 91 -2.11 -20.80 4.91
N GLY A 92 -1.31 -21.62 5.59
CA GLY A 92 0.15 -21.61 5.50
C GLY A 92 0.82 -20.55 6.39
N ARG A 93 2.14 -20.40 6.28
CA ARG A 93 2.92 -19.51 7.15
C ARG A 93 2.56 -18.04 6.92
N PHE A 94 2.21 -17.34 8.00
CA PHE A 94 2.03 -15.88 7.96
C PHE A 94 3.40 -15.18 7.97
N THR A 95 3.67 -14.35 6.94
CA THR A 95 4.97 -13.71 6.74
C THR A 95 5.03 -12.25 7.19
N PHE A 96 3.89 -11.61 7.49
CA PHE A 96 3.80 -10.19 7.82
C PHE A 96 3.60 -9.92 9.32
N TYR A 97 4.06 -10.84 10.18
CA TYR A 97 3.82 -10.76 11.63
C TYR A 97 4.50 -9.56 12.27
N GLU A 98 5.77 -9.34 11.93
CA GLU A 98 6.57 -8.25 12.50
C GLU A 98 6.00 -6.88 12.13
N GLU A 99 5.57 -6.72 10.88
CA GLU A 99 4.94 -5.49 10.41
C GLU A 99 3.56 -5.28 11.06
N TRP A 100 2.81 -6.38 11.24
CA TRP A 100 1.50 -6.33 11.89
C TRP A 100 1.61 -5.91 13.37
N ILE A 101 2.57 -6.45 14.14
CA ILE A 101 2.75 -6.07 15.54
C ILE A 101 3.26 -4.64 15.68
N GLN A 102 4.17 -4.20 14.80
CA GLN A 102 4.62 -2.80 14.76
C GLN A 102 3.44 -1.84 14.52
N LEU A 103 2.55 -2.18 13.59
CA LEU A 103 1.36 -1.37 13.32
C LEU A 103 0.40 -1.35 14.54
N ARG A 104 0.16 -2.51 15.17
CA ARG A 104 -0.67 -2.63 16.37
C ARG A 104 -0.14 -1.82 17.56
N ASN A 105 1.18 -1.79 17.73
CA ASN A 105 1.80 -1.04 18.83
C ASN A 105 1.74 0.48 18.59
N ARG A 106 1.86 0.93 17.33
CA ARG A 106 1.73 2.34 16.94
C ARG A 106 0.30 2.89 17.12
N THR A 107 -0.73 2.06 16.90
CA THR A 107 -2.12 2.48 17.12
C THR A 107 -2.48 2.50 18.60
N ASN A 108 -1.89 1.63 19.41
CA ASN A 108 -2.09 1.59 20.86
C ASN A 108 -1.39 2.74 21.61
N SER A 109 -0.27 3.27 21.10
CA SER A 109 0.46 4.38 21.73
C SER A 109 -0.23 5.75 21.56
N GLY A 110 -1.22 5.88 20.67
CA GLY A 110 -2.05 7.08 20.50
C GLY A 110 -3.30 7.12 21.40
N SER A 111 -3.62 6.03 22.10
CA SER A 111 -4.70 6.01 23.11
C SER A 111 -4.09 6.39 24.46
N GLY A 112 -3.92 7.70 24.67
CA GLY A 112 -3.43 8.27 25.92
C GLY A 112 -4.06 7.61 27.15
N SER A 113 -3.19 6.98 27.94
CA SER A 113 -3.40 6.63 29.32
C SER A 113 -3.77 7.89 30.10
N SER A 114 -5.07 8.18 30.22
CA SER A 114 -5.55 9.23 31.12
C SER A 114 -5.37 8.77 32.57
N GLY A 115 -4.20 9.11 33.11
CA GLY A 115 -4.04 9.61 34.47
C GLY A 115 -4.41 8.65 35.59
N LYS A 116 -3.41 7.91 36.07
CA LYS A 116 -3.21 7.76 37.51
C LYS A 116 -3.31 9.15 38.15
N ARG A 117 -4.36 9.41 38.92
CA ARG A 117 -4.36 10.46 39.95
C ARG A 117 -4.61 9.76 41.28
N THR A 118 -3.50 9.62 41.99
CA THR A 118 -3.34 9.78 43.45
C THR A 118 -4.51 9.39 44.35
N ARG A 119 -4.23 8.37 45.17
CA ARG A 119 -4.70 8.16 46.53
C ARG A 119 -4.88 9.48 47.26
N ASP A 120 -6.07 9.69 47.82
CA ASP A 120 -6.25 10.49 49.02
C ASP A 120 -7.06 9.66 50.01
N GLU A 121 -6.55 9.55 51.22
CA GLU A 121 -7.20 8.89 52.35
C GLU A 121 -8.07 9.90 53.09
N GLY A 122 -9.29 9.50 53.45
CA GLY A 122 -10.23 10.38 54.16
C GLY A 122 -11.55 9.72 54.51
N ASP A 123 -11.50 8.90 55.55
CA ASP A 123 -12.45 8.83 56.68
C ASP A 123 -13.98 8.66 56.46
N ASN A 124 -14.43 7.47 56.91
CA ASN A 124 -15.61 7.16 57.74
C ASN A 124 -17.07 7.35 57.27
N SER A 125 -17.82 6.27 57.53
CA SER A 125 -19.27 6.21 57.85
C SER A 125 -20.31 6.10 56.71
N SER A 126 -20.81 4.87 56.51
CA SER A 126 -22.26 4.59 56.35
C SER A 126 -22.98 4.81 57.70
N PRO A 127 -24.33 4.87 57.84
CA PRO A 127 -25.44 4.42 56.96
C PRO A 127 -26.54 5.52 56.78
N THR A 128 -27.67 5.40 56.06
CA THR A 128 -28.90 4.63 56.36
C THR A 128 -29.98 5.05 55.33
N THR A 129 -30.77 4.13 54.78
CA THR A 129 -32.12 4.37 54.19
C THR A 129 -33.17 4.46 55.33
N PRO A 130 -34.51 4.75 55.18
CA PRO A 130 -35.37 4.66 53.97
C PRO A 130 -36.60 5.64 53.83
N THR A 131 -37.37 5.49 52.72
CA THR A 131 -38.85 5.76 52.56
C THR A 131 -39.25 7.26 52.32
N SER A 132 -40.16 7.71 51.43
CA SER A 132 -41.34 7.14 50.76
C SER A 132 -41.87 8.03 49.59
N VAL A 133 -42.62 7.39 48.67
CA VAL A 133 -43.74 7.81 47.78
C VAL A 133 -43.60 8.83 46.64
N GLY A 134 -44.09 8.42 45.44
CA GLY A 134 -44.89 9.31 44.59
C GLY A 134 -44.74 9.23 43.05
N VAL A 135 -45.37 8.25 42.39
CA VAL A 135 -46.10 8.34 41.09
C VAL A 135 -45.35 8.66 39.78
N GLY A 136 -45.47 7.76 38.80
CA GLY A 136 -45.89 8.13 37.43
C GLY A 136 -44.86 8.28 36.32
N ASP A 137 -44.63 7.17 35.62
CA ASP A 137 -44.52 7.02 34.15
C ASP A 137 -43.33 7.58 33.33
N GLU A 138 -43.03 6.81 32.28
CA GLU A 138 -42.13 7.04 31.14
C GLU A 138 -40.61 7.04 31.39
N ARG A 139 -40.07 5.83 31.62
CA ARG A 139 -38.65 5.57 31.33
C ARG A 139 -38.46 5.50 29.81
N VAL A 140 -38.28 6.65 29.17
CA VAL A 140 -37.54 6.71 27.90
C VAL A 140 -36.16 6.14 28.18
N ALA A 141 -35.92 4.92 27.70
CA ALA A 141 -34.62 4.28 27.80
C ALA A 141 -33.60 5.16 27.07
N ARG A 142 -32.75 5.85 27.82
CA ARG A 142 -31.56 6.53 27.29
C ARG A 142 -30.79 5.50 26.44
N ALA A 143 -30.41 5.90 25.23
CA ALA A 143 -29.68 5.07 24.28
C ALA A 143 -28.52 4.32 24.98
N GLU A 144 -28.40 3.03 24.70
CA GLU A 144 -27.37 2.18 25.28
C GLU A 144 -25.99 2.84 25.12
N GLY A 145 -25.34 3.16 26.24
CA GLY A 145 -24.00 3.71 26.22
C GLY A 145 -23.02 2.73 25.55
N ILE A 146 -22.14 3.27 24.71
CA ILE A 146 -21.13 2.57 23.90
C ILE A 146 -20.35 1.49 24.71
N LYS A 147 -20.17 1.70 26.03
CA LYS A 147 -19.49 0.75 26.93
C LYS A 147 -20.29 -0.54 27.17
N LYS A 148 -21.62 -0.48 27.29
CA LYS A 148 -22.49 -1.66 27.46
C LYS A 148 -22.74 -2.38 26.13
N ALA A 149 -22.84 -1.65 25.01
CA ALA A 149 -22.91 -2.25 23.68
C ALA A 149 -21.64 -3.06 23.35
N LYS A 150 -20.45 -2.51 23.69
CA LYS A 150 -19.18 -3.22 23.55
C LYS A 150 -19.04 -4.42 24.48
N SER A 151 -19.59 -4.38 25.70
CA SER A 151 -19.53 -5.53 26.61
C SER A 151 -20.41 -6.70 26.15
N ARG A 152 -21.54 -6.43 25.48
CA ARG A 152 -22.43 -7.47 24.91
C ARG A 152 -21.84 -8.19 23.69
N LEU A 153 -20.93 -7.53 22.97
CA LEU A 153 -20.20 -8.10 21.82
C LEU A 153 -18.96 -8.89 22.24
N LYS A 154 -18.51 -8.77 23.49
CA LYS A 154 -17.35 -9.49 23.99
C LYS A 154 -17.74 -10.94 24.31
N GLY A 155 -17.29 -11.88 23.47
CA GLY A 155 -17.56 -13.32 23.63
C GLY A 155 -18.66 -13.89 22.74
N LYS A 156 -19.16 -13.15 21.74
CA LYS A 156 -20.03 -13.71 20.69
C LYS A 156 -19.14 -14.18 19.53
N ALA A 157 -19.08 -15.49 19.31
CA ALA A 157 -18.42 -16.07 18.15
C ALA A 157 -18.91 -15.37 16.87
N PRO A 158 -18.04 -15.09 15.88
CA PRO A 158 -18.47 -14.49 14.64
C PRO A 158 -19.52 -15.41 14.01
N SER A 159 -20.72 -14.88 13.78
CA SER A 159 -21.80 -15.69 13.24
C SER A 159 -21.40 -16.27 11.87
N SER A 160 -21.95 -17.43 11.50
CA SER A 160 -21.76 -18.00 10.15
C SER A 160 -22.06 -16.98 9.03
N LYS A 161 -22.94 -16.01 9.29
CA LYS A 161 -23.23 -14.90 8.39
C LYS A 161 -22.04 -13.93 8.24
N ALA A 162 -21.34 -13.60 9.33
CA ALA A 162 -20.13 -12.76 9.27
C ALA A 162 -18.99 -13.46 8.53
N PHE A 163 -18.84 -14.78 8.71
CA PHE A 163 -17.86 -15.56 7.94
C PHE A 163 -18.22 -15.63 6.45
N LYS A 164 -19.50 -15.85 6.10
CA LYS A 164 -19.95 -15.81 4.70
C LYS A 164 -19.76 -14.43 4.09
N GLU A 165 -20.04 -13.35 4.81
CA GLU A 165 -19.80 -11.98 4.33
C GLU A 165 -18.31 -11.72 4.09
N LEU A 166 -17.43 -12.22 4.96
CA LEU A 166 -15.98 -12.14 4.79
C LEU A 166 -15.50 -12.92 3.57
N GLU A 167 -16.02 -14.13 3.36
CA GLU A 167 -15.70 -14.98 2.21
C GLU A 167 -16.17 -14.34 0.91
N THR A 168 -17.39 -13.78 0.90
CA THR A 168 -17.93 -13.03 -0.24
C THR A 168 -17.09 -11.77 -0.52
N PHE A 169 -16.64 -11.08 0.52
CA PHE A 169 -15.74 -9.94 0.40
C PHE A 169 -14.39 -10.38 -0.20
N ASN A 170 -13.79 -11.46 0.29
CA ASN A 170 -12.55 -12.01 -0.25
C ASN A 170 -12.69 -12.45 -1.72
N SER A 171 -13.80 -13.09 -2.11
CA SER A 171 -14.05 -13.43 -3.52
C SER A 171 -14.16 -12.19 -4.41
N ARG A 172 -14.79 -11.11 -3.92
CA ARG A 172 -14.84 -9.82 -4.62
C ARG A 172 -13.45 -9.18 -4.72
N LEU A 173 -12.63 -9.31 -3.68
CA LEU A 173 -11.25 -8.82 -3.68
C LEU A 173 -10.37 -9.57 -4.68
N GLN A 174 -10.53 -10.88 -4.77
CA GLN A 174 -9.81 -11.74 -5.74
C GLN A 174 -10.18 -11.36 -7.17
N LEU A 175 -11.49 -11.29 -7.49
CA LEU A 175 -11.97 -10.90 -8.83
C LEU A 175 -11.50 -9.50 -9.23
N LEU A 176 -11.51 -8.55 -8.29
CA LEU A 176 -10.98 -7.21 -8.53
C LEU A 176 -9.47 -7.25 -8.75
N GLY A 177 -8.73 -8.04 -7.98
CA GLY A 177 -7.29 -8.25 -8.15
C GLY A 177 -6.93 -8.80 -9.52
N ASP A 178 -7.64 -9.82 -9.99
CA ASP A 178 -7.41 -10.48 -11.28
C ASP A 178 -7.76 -9.54 -12.45
N SER A 179 -8.91 -8.87 -12.39
CA SER A 179 -9.30 -7.84 -13.37
C SER A 179 -8.27 -6.72 -13.47
N MET A 180 -7.70 -6.31 -12.34
CA MET A 180 -6.67 -5.28 -12.30
C MET A 180 -5.30 -5.77 -12.80
N ASN A 181 -4.94 -7.04 -12.61
CA ASN A 181 -3.73 -7.63 -13.21
C ASN A 181 -3.81 -7.63 -14.73
N VAL A 182 -4.95 -8.01 -15.31
CA VAL A 182 -5.17 -7.94 -16.76
C VAL A 182 -5.08 -6.49 -17.26
N SER A 183 -5.66 -5.54 -16.52
CA SER A 183 -5.56 -4.12 -16.85
C SER A 183 -4.12 -3.60 -16.77
N ASN A 184 -3.33 -4.05 -15.78
CA ASN A 184 -1.91 -3.71 -15.65
C ASN A 184 -1.10 -4.21 -16.83
N GLU A 185 -1.32 -5.47 -17.23
CA GLU A 185 -0.61 -6.07 -18.35
C GLU A 185 -0.92 -5.34 -19.66
N ALA A 186 -2.18 -4.96 -19.86
CA ALA A 186 -2.60 -4.16 -21.02
C ALA A 186 -1.96 -2.76 -21.03
N GLU A 187 -1.86 -2.10 -19.88
CA GLU A 187 -1.25 -0.78 -19.75
C GLU A 187 0.27 -0.82 -19.95
N MET A 188 0.95 -1.83 -19.39
CA MET A 188 2.38 -2.07 -19.64
C MET A 188 2.67 -2.30 -21.13
N LYS A 189 1.88 -3.15 -21.80
CA LYS A 189 1.98 -3.36 -23.25
C LYS A 189 1.75 -2.07 -24.03
N ARG A 190 0.82 -1.22 -23.58
CA ARG A 190 0.56 0.08 -24.21
C ARG A 190 1.76 1.02 -24.10
N LEU A 191 2.40 1.09 -22.94
CA LEU A 191 3.61 1.88 -22.72
C LEU A 191 4.78 1.36 -23.55
N GLU A 192 5.00 0.05 -23.58
CA GLU A 192 6.02 -0.59 -24.41
C GLU A 192 5.81 -0.31 -25.91
N ILE A 193 4.56 -0.36 -26.39
CA ILE A 193 4.20 0.01 -27.77
C ILE A 193 4.53 1.49 -28.03
N GLN A 194 4.29 2.36 -27.06
CA GLN A 194 4.57 3.78 -27.20
C GLN A 194 6.07 4.06 -27.25
N GLU A 195 6.85 3.46 -26.34
CA GLU A 195 8.31 3.53 -26.34
C GLU A 195 8.88 3.00 -27.66
N ARG A 196 8.38 1.87 -28.16
CA ARG A 196 8.78 1.33 -29.46
C ARG A 196 8.44 2.27 -30.63
N LYS A 197 7.32 2.98 -30.56
CA LYS A 197 6.96 4.01 -31.56
C LYS A 197 7.90 5.21 -31.49
N GLU A 198 8.28 5.65 -30.29
CA GLU A 198 9.22 6.74 -30.07
C GLU A 198 10.64 6.36 -30.51
N ALA A 199 11.11 5.16 -30.15
CA ALA A 199 12.38 4.60 -30.63
C ALA A 199 12.43 4.50 -32.16
N ARG A 200 11.33 4.10 -32.82
CA ARG A 200 11.23 4.12 -34.29
C ARG A 200 11.35 5.54 -34.87
N LYS A 201 10.80 6.55 -34.19
CA LYS A 201 10.95 7.96 -34.63
C LYS A 201 12.40 8.42 -34.45
N GLN A 202 13.02 8.11 -33.31
CA GLN A 202 14.42 8.44 -33.04
C GLN A 202 15.35 7.79 -34.06
N ARG A 203 15.18 6.49 -34.31
CA ARG A 203 15.99 5.77 -35.32
C ARG A 203 15.85 6.37 -36.72
N LYS A 204 14.66 6.89 -37.09
CA LYS A 204 14.48 7.60 -38.36
C LYS A 204 15.24 8.93 -38.39
N ILE A 205 15.25 9.67 -37.29
CA ILE A 205 16.01 10.92 -37.18
C ILE A 205 17.51 10.63 -37.28
N GLU A 206 18.01 9.63 -36.57
CA GLU A 206 19.42 9.24 -36.62
C GLU A 206 19.83 8.77 -38.02
N LEU A 207 18.99 7.97 -38.69
CA LEU A 207 19.24 7.56 -40.08
C LEU A 207 19.30 8.77 -41.04
N GLU A 208 18.44 9.76 -40.86
CA GLU A 208 18.46 10.97 -41.69
C GLU A 208 19.71 11.83 -41.39
N GLN A 209 20.09 11.97 -40.11
CA GLN A 209 21.33 12.62 -39.71
C GLN A 209 22.55 11.90 -40.28
N TYR A 210 22.59 10.57 -40.23
CA TYR A 210 23.62 9.75 -40.86
C TYR A 210 23.69 10.00 -42.37
N ARG A 211 22.54 10.02 -43.05
CA ARG A 211 22.46 10.30 -44.50
C ARG A 211 23.03 11.68 -44.82
N ILE A 212 22.64 12.72 -44.07
CA ILE A 212 23.13 14.09 -44.24
C ILE A 212 24.64 14.15 -44.00
N ASN A 213 25.13 13.55 -42.91
CA ASN A 213 26.55 13.52 -42.58
C ASN A 213 27.37 12.82 -43.66
N TRP A 214 26.86 11.70 -44.19
CA TRP A 214 27.48 10.95 -45.29
C TRP A 214 27.54 11.75 -46.60
N GLU A 215 26.46 12.45 -46.94
CA GLU A 215 26.37 13.32 -48.13
C GLU A 215 27.33 14.51 -48.02
N GLN A 216 27.40 15.15 -46.85
CA GLN A 216 28.34 16.24 -46.58
C GLN A 216 29.79 15.76 -46.65
N LEU A 217 30.11 14.61 -46.05
CA LEU A 217 31.45 14.03 -46.10
C LEU A 217 31.86 13.76 -47.55
N SER A 218 30.99 13.09 -48.32
CA SER A 218 31.24 12.79 -49.74
C SER A 218 31.51 14.05 -50.56
N ARG A 219 30.77 15.13 -50.29
CA ARG A 219 30.94 16.43 -50.95
C ARG A 219 32.27 17.09 -50.61
N LEU A 220 32.69 17.06 -49.35
CA LEU A 220 33.96 17.63 -48.90
C LEU A 220 35.15 16.81 -49.42
N GLU A 221 35.02 15.48 -49.48
CA GLU A 221 36.07 14.60 -50.01
C GLU A 221 36.34 14.84 -51.50
N GLN A 222 35.32 15.19 -52.28
CA GLN A 222 35.44 15.53 -53.71
C GLN A 222 36.02 16.94 -53.97
N LYS A 223 36.13 17.79 -52.95
CA LYS A 223 36.61 19.17 -53.11
C LYS A 223 38.13 19.18 -53.30
N VAL A 224 38.60 19.75 -54.42
CA VAL A 224 40.02 19.77 -54.81
C VAL A 224 40.86 20.71 -53.95
N ASN A 225 40.29 21.85 -53.52
CA ASN A 225 40.94 22.82 -52.65
C ASN A 225 40.11 22.95 -51.37
N ARG A 226 40.67 22.50 -50.24
CA ARG A 226 40.02 22.50 -48.93
C ARG A 226 40.67 23.49 -47.98
N GLU A 227 39.83 24.14 -47.19
CA GLU A 227 40.28 24.98 -46.08
C GLU A 227 40.49 24.12 -44.82
N GLN A 228 41.31 24.59 -43.88
CA GLN A 228 41.67 23.80 -42.68
C GLN A 228 40.45 23.33 -41.87
N TRP A 229 39.42 24.18 -41.75
CA TRP A 229 38.18 23.82 -41.05
C TRP A 229 37.39 22.73 -41.78
N GLU A 230 37.53 22.59 -43.11
CA GLU A 230 36.88 21.54 -43.89
C GLU A 230 37.54 20.18 -43.65
N ASP A 231 38.86 20.16 -43.50
CA ASP A 231 39.61 18.96 -43.11
C ASP A 231 39.27 18.53 -41.67
N GLU A 232 39.09 19.48 -40.74
CA GLU A 232 38.58 19.19 -39.40
C GLU A 232 37.15 18.65 -39.43
N MET A 233 36.28 19.22 -40.27
CA MET A 233 34.89 18.76 -40.43
C MET A 233 34.84 17.33 -40.99
N ILE A 234 35.71 16.96 -41.92
CA ILE A 234 35.84 15.59 -42.42
C ILE A 234 36.12 14.61 -41.26
N VAL A 235 37.02 14.96 -40.33
CA VAL A 235 37.33 14.12 -39.17
C VAL A 235 36.10 13.96 -38.27
N ILE A 236 35.37 15.05 -37.99
CA ILE A 236 34.15 15.02 -37.17
C ILE A 236 33.07 14.14 -37.82
N LEU A 237 32.83 14.31 -39.12
CA LEU A 237 31.82 13.56 -39.87
C LEU A 237 32.17 12.06 -39.92
N ARG A 238 33.44 11.71 -40.20
CA ARG A 238 33.92 10.32 -40.18
C ARG A 238 33.72 9.67 -38.81
N ASN A 239 34.05 10.38 -37.73
CA ASN A 239 33.84 9.88 -36.37
C ASN A 239 32.34 9.69 -36.06
N SER A 240 31.47 10.61 -36.49
CA SER A 240 30.02 10.50 -36.31
C SER A 240 29.45 9.29 -37.06
N ILE A 241 29.88 9.06 -38.30
CA ILE A 241 29.49 7.93 -39.14
C ILE A 241 29.98 6.61 -38.53
N GLN A 242 31.22 6.58 -38.03
CA GLN A 242 31.80 5.40 -37.41
C GLN A 242 31.09 5.03 -36.10
N ARG A 243 30.70 6.02 -35.29
CA ARG A 243 29.86 5.78 -34.10
C ARG A 243 28.51 5.17 -34.47
N PHE A 244 27.81 5.76 -35.43
CA PHE A 244 26.54 5.22 -35.90
C PHE A 244 26.67 3.76 -36.40
N ASN A 245 27.74 3.43 -37.12
CA ASN A 245 27.99 2.07 -37.61
C ASN A 245 28.36 1.07 -36.51
N ASN A 246 28.93 1.53 -35.39
CA ASN A 246 29.23 0.67 -34.24
C ASN A 246 28.00 0.43 -33.35
N ASP A 247 27.05 1.36 -33.36
CA ASP A 247 25.82 1.31 -32.55
C ASP A 247 24.63 0.64 -33.28
N ALA A 248 24.75 0.35 -34.58
CA ALA A 248 23.71 -0.21 -35.46
C ALA A 248 23.68 -1.74 -35.50
#